data_AF-A0A323V3I0-F1
#
_entry.id   AF-A0A323V3I0-F1
#
_cell.length_a   1.000
_cell.length_b   1.000
_cell.length_c   1.000
_cell.angle_alpha   90.00
_cell.angle_beta   90.00
_cell.angle_gamma   90.00
#
_symmetry.space_group_name_H-M   'P 1'
#
loop_
_entity.id
_entity.type
_entity.pdbx_description
1 polymer ?
#
loop_
_entity_poly.entity_id
_entity_poly.type
_entity_poly.pdbx_seq_one_letter_code
_entity_poly.pdbx_strand_id
1 'polypeptide(L)'
;MIPQSRSVLSLEQAAHLMVESARSANLHDAEVSLALAIQRGELHANIKRWATEQWEGRQLPGNINRLETWIEAEALQAWWGRQ
;
A
#
# COMPACT_ATOMS: atom_id res chain seq x y z
N MET A 1 -11.15 -16.04 19.51
CA MET A 1 -10.96 -16.16 18.05
C MET A 1 -11.56 -14.90 17.45
N ILE A 2 -10.73 -13.94 17.06
CA ILE A 2 -11.21 -12.71 16.43
C ILE A 2 -11.52 -13.08 14.98
N PRO A 3 -12.74 -12.82 14.46
CA PRO A 3 -13.05 -13.15 13.08
C PRO A 3 -12.07 -12.40 12.17
N GLN A 4 -11.36 -13.16 11.34
CA GLN A 4 -10.49 -12.67 10.28
C GLN A 4 -11.40 -12.08 9.20
N SER A 5 -11.98 -10.91 9.47
CA SER A 5 -12.53 -10.07 8.41
C SER A 5 -11.37 -9.87 7.44
N ARG A 6 -11.53 -10.28 6.17
CA ARG A 6 -10.60 -9.92 5.09
C ARG A 6 -10.60 -8.40 4.97
N SER A 7 -9.84 -7.75 5.84
CA SER A 7 -9.74 -6.31 5.89
C SER A 7 -8.91 -5.90 4.68
N VAL A 8 -9.59 -5.45 3.65
CA VAL A 8 -8.96 -4.75 2.55
C VAL A 8 -8.62 -3.35 3.04
N LEU A 9 -7.36 -2.96 2.86
CA LEU A 9 -6.81 -1.67 3.24
C LEU A 9 -6.50 -0.91 1.97
N SER A 10 -6.82 0.38 1.90
CA SER A 10 -6.23 1.21 0.85
C SER A 10 -4.71 1.30 1.05
N LEU A 11 -3.97 1.63 -0.01
CA LEU A 11 -2.53 1.86 0.08
C LEU A 11 -2.20 2.95 1.10
N GLU A 12 -3.03 4.00 1.19
CA GLU A 12 -2.92 5.02 2.23
C GLU A 12 -3.10 4.43 3.64
N GLN A 13 -4.13 3.62 3.87
CA GLN A 13 -4.35 2.97 5.17
C GLN A 13 -3.18 2.04 5.56
N ALA A 14 -2.68 1.25 4.61
CA ALA A 14 -1.51 0.41 4.82
C ALA A 14 -0.26 1.23 5.16
N ALA A 15 -0.08 2.38 4.50
CA ALA A 15 1.02 3.29 4.76
C ALA A 15 0.94 3.91 6.18
N HIS A 16 -0.27 4.29 6.61
CA HIS A 16 -0.50 4.75 7.99
C HIS A 16 -0.08 3.68 9.01
N LEU A 17 -0.50 2.43 8.81
CA LEU A 17 -0.13 1.32 9.69
C LEU A 17 1.38 1.08 9.73
N MET A 18 2.10 1.28 8.63
CA MET A 18 3.57 1.18 8.62
C MET A 18 4.23 2.26 9.47
N VAL A 19 3.73 3.50 9.40
CA VAL A 19 4.24 4.60 10.23
C VAL A 19 3.90 4.37 11.70
N GLU A 20 2.67 3.97 12.02
CA GLU A 20 2.24 3.65 13.38
C GLU A 20 3.04 2.48 13.97
N SER A 21 3.43 1.51 13.14
CA SER A 21 4.27 0.37 13.53
C SER A 21 5.77 0.67 13.51
N ALA A 22 6.18 1.94 13.34
CA ALA A 22 7.58 2.37 13.20
C ALA A 22 8.38 1.63 12.11
N ARG A 23 7.69 1.06 11.11
CA ARG A 23 8.28 0.38 9.94
C ARG A 23 8.68 1.37 8.85
N SER A 24 8.23 2.62 8.94
CA SER A 24 8.61 3.71 8.05
C SER A 24 8.69 5.04 8.80
N ALA A 25 9.57 5.93 8.35
CA ALA A 25 9.82 7.22 8.98
C ALA A 25 8.69 8.25 8.74
N ASN A 26 8.00 8.16 7.61
CA ASN A 26 6.89 9.04 7.26
C ASN A 26 5.90 8.35 6.31
N LEU A 27 4.72 8.94 6.19
CA LEU A 27 3.62 8.36 5.40
C LEU A 27 4.01 8.16 3.94
N HIS A 28 4.67 9.16 3.35
CA HIS A 28 5.03 9.12 1.93
C HIS A 28 6.07 8.03 1.62
N ASP A 29 7.10 7.87 2.46
CA ASP A 29 8.07 6.78 2.35
C ASP A 29 7.41 5.41 2.48
N ALA A 30 6.40 5.28 3.36
CA ALA A 30 5.61 4.06 3.44
C ALA A 30 4.81 3.80 2.16
N GLU A 31 4.12 4.82 1.62
CA GLU A 31 3.38 4.72 0.35
C GLU A 31 4.29 4.33 -0.81
N VAL A 32 5.48 4.93 -0.90
CA VAL A 32 6.50 4.62 -1.93
C VAL A 32 6.99 3.18 -1.77
N SER A 33 7.30 2.74 -0.54
CA SER A 33 7.75 1.37 -0.26
C SER A 33 6.69 0.34 -0.67
N LEU A 34 5.42 0.60 -0.33
CA LEU A 34 4.29 -0.24 -0.75
C LEU A 34 4.13 -0.25 -2.26
N ALA A 35 4.16 0.91 -2.91
CA ALA A 35 4.05 1.03 -4.37
C ALA A 35 5.18 0.28 -5.09
N LEU A 36 6.42 0.35 -4.57
CA LEU A 36 7.55 -0.39 -5.10
C LEU A 36 7.38 -1.91 -4.94
N ALA A 37 6.98 -2.38 -3.75
CA ALA A 37 6.72 -3.79 -3.50
C ALA A 37 5.62 -4.35 -4.43
N ILE A 38 4.57 -3.55 -4.66
CA ILE A 38 3.49 -3.88 -5.59
C ILE A 38 4.02 -3.96 -7.04
N GLN A 39 4.83 -3.00 -7.48
CA GLN A 39 5.43 -3.03 -8.82
C GLN A 39 6.34 -4.23 -9.06
N ARG A 40 7.10 -4.61 -8.03
CA ARG A 40 7.99 -5.77 -8.07
C ARG A 40 7.24 -7.10 -8.00
N GLY A 41 5.93 -7.07 -7.72
CA GLY A 41 5.11 -8.27 -7.51
C GLY A 41 5.35 -8.96 -6.17
N GLU A 42 6.03 -8.29 -5.23
CA GLU A 42 6.33 -8.80 -3.89
C GLU A 42 5.13 -8.68 -2.94
N LEU A 43 4.30 -7.66 -3.16
CA LEU A 43 3.06 -7.39 -2.42
C LEU A 43 1.85 -7.50 -3.36
N HIS A 44 0.93 -8.42 -3.04
CA HIS A 44 -0.31 -8.57 -3.79
C HIS A 44 -1.27 -7.43 -3.47
N ALA A 45 -1.71 -6.71 -4.51
CA ALA A 45 -2.64 -5.60 -4.40
C ALA A 45 -3.53 -5.51 -5.64
N ASN A 46 -4.75 -5.02 -5.47
CA ASN A 46 -5.60 -4.60 -6.57
C ASN A 46 -5.21 -3.18 -6.99
N ILE A 47 -4.33 -3.10 -7.98
CA ILE A 47 -3.70 -1.85 -8.41
C ILE A 47 -4.67 -1.06 -9.28
N LYS A 48 -4.99 0.17 -8.84
CA LYS A 48 -5.61 1.18 -9.68
C LYS A 48 -4.58 2.22 -10.04
N ARG A 49 -4.46 2.56 -11.31
CA ARG A 49 -3.54 3.58 -11.80
C ARG A 49 -4.32 4.75 -12.31
N TRP A 50 -3.82 5.95 -12.06
CA TRP A 50 -4.37 7.14 -12.69
C TRP A 50 -4.02 7.16 -14.16
N ALA A 51 -4.99 7.55 -14.98
CA ALA A 51 -4.70 8.08 -16.29
C ALA A 51 -3.82 9.32 -16.07
N THR A 52 -2.75 9.47 -16.85
CA THR A 52 -1.73 10.53 -16.71
C THR A 52 -2.29 11.96 -16.65
N GLU A 53 -3.56 12.17 -17.02
CA GLU A 53 -4.29 13.44 -17.02
C GLU A 53 -5.13 13.71 -15.75
N GLN A 54 -5.26 12.73 -14.85
CA GLN A 54 -6.05 12.80 -13.62
C GLN A 54 -5.14 12.85 -12.37
N TRP A 55 -3.90 13.32 -12.53
CA TRP A 55 -2.88 13.30 -11.48
C TRP A 55 -3.05 14.47 -10.49
N GLU A 56 -3.65 14.22 -9.32
CA GLU A 56 -3.66 15.13 -8.15
C GLU A 56 -2.67 14.71 -7.03
N GLY A 57 -1.64 15.52 -6.76
CA GLY A 57 -0.78 15.37 -5.56
C GLY A 57 0.57 14.68 -5.77
N ARG A 58 1.11 14.02 -4.71
CA ARG A 58 2.46 13.41 -4.73
C ARG A 58 2.48 12.16 -5.61
N GLN A 59 3.44 12.09 -6.51
CA GLN A 59 3.60 10.97 -7.42
C GLN A 59 4.04 9.71 -6.67
N LEU A 60 3.31 8.62 -6.88
CA LEU A 60 3.75 7.29 -6.50
C LEU A 60 4.35 6.57 -7.70
N PRO A 61 5.34 5.69 -7.47
CA PRO A 61 5.89 4.83 -8.51
C PRO A 61 4.77 4.17 -9.32
N GLY A 62 4.80 4.32 -10.65
CA GLY A 62 3.90 3.58 -11.56
C GLY A 62 2.48 4.14 -11.62
N ASN A 63 2.31 5.40 -11.18
CA ASN A 63 1.07 6.17 -11.23
C ASN A 63 -0.06 5.48 -10.45
N ILE A 64 0.31 4.78 -9.37
CA ILE A 64 -0.62 4.06 -8.52
C ILE A 64 -1.48 5.08 -7.76
N ASN A 65 -2.80 4.92 -7.82
CA ASN A 65 -3.74 5.67 -7.00
C ASN A 65 -3.73 5.09 -5.59
N ARG A 66 -3.23 5.84 -4.61
CA ARG A 66 -3.20 5.42 -3.20
C ARG A 66 -4.57 5.21 -2.54
N LEU A 67 -5.60 5.89 -3.04
CA LEU A 67 -6.96 5.81 -2.51
C LEU A 67 -7.76 4.67 -3.13
N GLU A 68 -7.53 4.39 -4.42
CA GLU A 68 -8.23 3.32 -5.14
C GLU A 68 -7.44 2.02 -5.27
N THR A 69 -6.19 1.98 -4.79
CA THR A 69 -5.41 0.73 -4.72
C THR A 69 -5.65 0.07 -3.38
N TRP A 70 -6.05 -1.21 -3.44
CA TRP A 70 -6.42 -1.99 -2.26
C TRP A 70 -5.42 -3.11 -2.05
N ILE A 71 -5.00 -3.27 -0.81
CA ILE A 71 -4.06 -4.30 -0.34
C ILE A 71 -4.83 -5.16 0.66
N GLU A 72 -4.77 -6.47 0.52
CA GLU A 72 -5.32 -7.34 1.56
C GLU A 72 -4.44 -7.27 2.81
N ALA A 73 -5.04 -7.10 3.99
CA ALA A 73 -4.28 -7.08 5.24
C ALA A 73 -3.41 -8.33 5.41
N GLU A 74 -3.88 -9.50 4.95
CA GLU A 74 -3.10 -10.73 4.99
C GLU A 74 -1.86 -10.67 4.07
N ALA A 75 -2.00 -10.08 2.88
CA ALA A 75 -0.87 -9.85 1.98
C ALA A 75 0.13 -8.85 2.55
N LEU A 76 -0.35 -7.78 3.20
CA LEU A 76 0.49 -6.81 3.89
C LEU A 76 1.28 -7.46 5.04
N GLN A 77 0.62 -8.27 5.87
CA GLN A 77 1.25 -9.02 6.96
C GLN A 77 2.26 -10.04 6.45
N ALA A 78 1.93 -10.77 5.37
CA ALA A 78 2.84 -11.72 4.75
C ALA A 78 4.08 -11.02 4.18
N TRP A 79 3.92 -9.85 3.56
CA TRP A 79 5.03 -9.04 3.08
C TRP A 79 5.88 -8.51 4.24
N TRP A 80 5.26 -8.05 5.32
CA TRP A 80 5.97 -7.65 6.54
C TRP A 80 6.76 -8.78 7.20
N GLY A 81 6.32 -10.03 7.10
CA GLY A 81 7.08 -11.18 7.60
C GLY A 81 8.29 -11.55 6.74
N ARG A 82 8.44 -10.95 5.55
CA ARG A 82 9.57 -11.16 4.62
C ARG A 82 10.59 -10.02 4.64
N GLN A 83 10.30 -8.93 5.36
CA GLN A 83 11.18 -7.77 5.56
C GLN A 83 11.91 -7.91 6.90
#